data_AF-A0A5C7LW87-F1
#
_entry.id   AF-A0A5C7LW87-F1
#
_cell.length_a   1.000
_cell.length_b   1.000
_cell.length_c   1.000
_cell.angle_alpha   90.00
_cell.angle_beta   90.00
_cell.angle_gamma   90.00
#
_symmetry.space_group_name_H-M   'P 1'
#
loop_
_entity.id
_entity.type
_entity.pdbx_description
1 polymer ?
#
loop_
_entity_poly.entity_id
_entity_poly.type
_entity_poly.pdbx_seq_one_letter_code
_entity_poly.pdbx_strand_id
1 'polypeptide(L)'
;MAGGYDDGLPRVLPRQEGPTPFMDTRAGSHISRGIDSLAQGLKQAAAFYDDSVANEQFNEYQRSVTKLMRGDVNKTTAGPDGATATDTGFMGLNGKAAMDARPKIEAELDKLDKEFAARIKSPTALRMFQQAAGKYRLQTTEQISSHTSTQSDVWYKETAAASASLARERIALDPENPIAFQTGAADIINSYVKVAELNGAVKGDQVWNEAFANGKRDALSAQVAAIGVTNPKRAIEILEKNRDIAGTSYDELYNPLRARAAEMTGVSLAARTYDEKTRAANEANSGHIANPAQPIYQQTASAIPGGMSPAGLARLVQIESAENPNAKNPSGKHVGLTQFSEATWKKYGEGDRSDPKQSIIAAQRYAAANAKYLRGFLGRQPTDAELYLAHQQGPGGAQKLLMNPDAPAASLIGTKAVVQNGGKADMTASEFVAMWAHRFNKTTPANAPMSEAPQVTRRPWAQRGMARMAAPGDSAAPAQAD
;
A
#
# COMPACT_ATOMS: atom_id res chain seq x y z
N MET A 1 13.68 -7.77 -16.08
CA MET A 1 12.37 -7.78 -16.75
C MET A 1 11.44 -6.91 -15.93
N ALA A 2 11.39 -5.61 -16.22
CA ALA A 2 10.51 -4.66 -15.54
C ALA A 2 9.56 -4.11 -16.61
N GLY A 3 8.32 -4.60 -16.60
CA GLY A 3 7.26 -4.13 -17.48
C GLY A 3 6.67 -2.85 -16.91
N GLY A 4 6.98 -1.72 -17.55
CA GLY A 4 6.34 -0.44 -17.28
C GLY A 4 4.99 -0.37 -18.00
N TYR A 5 3.98 0.10 -17.28
CA TYR A 5 2.65 0.42 -17.80
C TYR A 5 2.75 1.49 -18.89
N ASP A 6 2.35 1.15 -20.11
CA ASP A 6 2.13 2.07 -21.21
C ASP A 6 0.68 2.55 -21.15
N ASP A 7 0.44 3.65 -20.44
CA ASP A 7 -0.82 4.39 -20.53
C ASP A 7 -0.86 5.03 -21.92
N GLY A 8 -1.70 4.47 -22.80
CA GLY A 8 -1.87 4.84 -24.20
C GLY A 8 -2.42 6.25 -24.48
N LEU A 9 -1.82 7.28 -23.88
CA LEU A 9 -2.01 8.67 -24.22
C LEU A 9 -0.95 9.08 -25.27
N PRO A 10 -1.35 9.65 -26.42
CA PRO A 10 -0.38 10.18 -27.37
C PRO A 10 0.35 11.38 -26.76
N ARG A 11 1.57 11.16 -26.28
CA ARG A 11 2.52 12.23 -25.93
C ARG A 11 2.86 13.00 -27.20
N VAL A 12 2.27 14.18 -27.36
CA VAL A 12 2.67 15.12 -28.41
C VAL A 12 3.96 15.78 -27.95
N LEU A 13 5.09 15.30 -28.47
CA LEU A 13 6.38 15.98 -28.34
C LEU A 13 6.41 17.19 -29.29
N PRO A 14 7.15 18.26 -28.97
CA PRO A 14 7.35 19.38 -29.88
C PRO A 14 7.96 18.88 -31.20
N ARG A 15 7.23 19.03 -32.31
CA ARG A 15 7.75 18.69 -33.65
C ARG A 15 8.62 19.83 -34.17
N GLN A 16 9.84 19.49 -34.57
CA GLN A 16 10.73 20.34 -35.34
C GLN A 16 10.39 20.18 -36.83
N GLU A 17 9.24 20.69 -37.27
CA GLU A 17 8.91 20.77 -38.70
C GLU A 17 9.03 22.23 -39.15
N GLY A 18 10.08 22.51 -39.92
CA GLY A 18 10.26 23.78 -40.61
C GLY A 18 9.34 23.87 -41.84
N PRO A 19 8.97 25.07 -42.30
CA PRO A 19 8.04 25.26 -43.41
C PRO A 19 8.63 24.75 -44.73
N THR A 20 7.78 24.14 -45.57
CA THR A 20 8.08 23.93 -46.99
C THR A 20 8.06 25.27 -47.73
N PRO A 21 9.14 25.66 -48.43
CA PRO A 21 9.16 26.90 -49.23
C PRO A 21 8.20 26.82 -50.41
N PHE A 22 7.49 27.91 -50.69
CA PHE A 22 6.78 28.08 -51.96
C PHE A 22 7.80 28.30 -53.09
N MET A 23 7.57 27.62 -54.21
CA MET A 23 8.47 27.48 -55.37
C MET A 23 8.92 28.82 -55.97
N ASP A 24 10.22 28.89 -56.29
CA ASP A 24 10.87 29.92 -57.11
C ASP A 24 10.54 29.71 -58.60
N THR A 25 9.94 30.72 -59.25
CA THR A 25 9.83 30.77 -60.71
C THR A 25 10.54 32.01 -61.28
N ARG A 26 11.84 31.83 -61.54
CA ARG A 26 12.63 32.24 -62.72
C ARG A 26 12.20 33.53 -63.43
N ALA A 27 13.00 34.58 -63.23
CA ALA A 27 13.07 35.76 -64.09
C ALA A 27 13.99 35.51 -65.30
N GLY A 28 13.44 35.58 -66.52
CA GLY A 28 14.17 35.59 -67.78
C GLY A 28 13.75 36.79 -68.63
N SER A 29 14.72 37.70 -68.84
CA SER A 29 14.89 38.69 -69.93
C SER A 29 13.70 39.50 -70.48
N HIS A 30 13.82 40.83 -70.48
CA HIS A 30 14.19 41.63 -71.67
C HIS A 30 14.13 43.15 -71.38
N ILE A 31 15.21 43.85 -71.80
CA ILE A 31 15.35 45.31 -71.79
C ILE A 31 14.88 45.85 -73.15
N SER A 32 13.94 46.81 -73.18
CA SER A 32 13.92 48.02 -74.04
C SER A 32 12.51 48.63 -74.23
N ARG A 33 12.24 49.77 -73.55
CA ARG A 33 11.58 51.01 -74.07
C ARG A 33 11.41 52.04 -72.93
N GLY A 34 12.15 53.15 -73.02
CA GLY A 34 12.78 53.87 -71.90
C GLY A 34 11.97 54.80 -70.98
N ILE A 35 10.63 54.75 -70.91
CA ILE A 35 9.89 55.43 -69.81
C ILE A 35 8.78 54.50 -69.28
N ASP A 36 8.06 53.81 -70.17
CA ASP A 36 7.08 52.80 -69.78
C ASP A 36 7.71 51.56 -69.13
N SER A 37 8.90 51.12 -69.57
CA SER A 37 9.63 50.01 -68.93
C SER A 37 10.21 50.40 -67.57
N LEU A 38 10.54 51.68 -67.34
CA LEU A 38 10.98 52.17 -66.05
C LEU A 38 9.79 52.27 -65.08
N ALA A 39 8.64 52.76 -65.55
CA ALA A 39 7.40 52.80 -64.78
C ALA A 39 6.85 51.39 -64.48
N GLN A 40 6.94 50.46 -65.43
CA GLN A 40 6.59 49.04 -65.20
C GLN A 40 7.60 48.35 -64.29
N GLY A 41 8.91 48.63 -64.44
CA GLY A 41 9.96 48.12 -63.56
C GLY A 41 9.83 48.63 -62.12
N LEU A 42 9.48 49.91 -61.94
CA LEU A 42 9.17 50.49 -60.63
C LEU A 42 7.89 49.91 -60.03
N LYS A 43 6.85 49.66 -60.83
CA LYS A 43 5.62 48.97 -60.37
C LYS A 43 5.90 47.52 -59.99
N GLN A 44 6.72 46.79 -60.75
CA GLN A 44 7.13 45.42 -60.44
C GLN A 44 8.02 45.37 -59.20
N ALA A 45 8.95 46.31 -59.04
CA ALA A 45 9.80 46.42 -57.85
C ALA A 45 8.98 46.79 -56.60
N ALA A 46 8.00 47.69 -56.72
CA ALA A 46 7.07 48.04 -55.64
C ALA A 46 6.17 46.85 -55.26
N ALA A 47 5.66 46.10 -56.24
CA ALA A 47 4.88 44.89 -55.99
C ALA A 47 5.71 43.78 -55.33
N PHE A 48 6.97 43.61 -55.74
CA PHE A 48 7.91 42.68 -55.11
C PHE A 48 8.23 43.10 -53.67
N TYR A 49 8.45 44.40 -53.43
CA TYR A 49 8.67 44.94 -52.09
C TYR A 49 7.45 44.70 -51.18
N ASP A 50 6.25 45.01 -51.66
CA ASP A 50 5.00 44.78 -50.92
C ASP A 50 4.78 43.29 -50.58
N ASP A 51 5.05 42.38 -51.52
CA ASP A 51 4.97 40.94 -51.29
C ASP A 51 6.00 40.47 -50.25
N SER A 52 7.25 40.93 -50.35
CA SER A 52 8.30 40.57 -49.39
C SER A 52 7.98 41.02 -47.96
N VAL A 53 7.46 42.25 -47.78
CA VAL A 53 7.04 42.77 -46.48
C VAL A 53 5.84 41.99 -45.93
N ALA A 54 4.84 41.71 -46.76
CA ALA A 54 3.67 40.93 -46.34
C ALA A 54 4.06 39.52 -45.90
N ASN A 55 4.93 38.85 -46.66
CA ASN A 55 5.41 37.50 -46.39
C ASN A 55 6.27 37.43 -45.12
N GLU A 56 7.18 38.38 -44.90
CA GLU A 56 7.99 38.44 -43.69
C GLU A 56 7.13 38.62 -42.43
N GLN A 57 6.18 39.57 -42.47
CA GLN A 57 5.25 39.79 -41.35
C GLN A 57 4.33 38.59 -41.12
N PHE A 58 3.87 37.93 -42.19
CA PHE A 58 3.07 36.72 -42.05
C PHE A 58 3.86 35.55 -41.44
N ASN A 59 5.13 35.35 -41.82
CA ASN A 59 5.98 34.32 -41.24
C ASN A 59 6.21 34.54 -39.73
N GLU A 60 6.42 35.78 -39.31
CA GLU A 60 6.53 36.12 -37.88
C GLU A 60 5.21 35.93 -37.11
N TYR A 61 4.10 36.31 -37.74
CA TYR A 61 2.76 36.07 -37.21
C TYR A 61 2.51 34.58 -36.99
N GLN A 62 2.79 33.73 -38.00
CA GLN A 62 2.65 32.29 -37.89
C GLN A 62 3.50 31.70 -36.75
N ARG A 63 4.74 32.17 -36.58
CA ARG A 63 5.59 31.76 -35.46
C ARG A 63 4.98 32.14 -34.10
N SER A 64 4.44 33.35 -33.99
CA SER A 64 3.81 33.84 -32.75
C SER A 64 2.56 33.03 -32.40
N VAL A 65 1.70 32.76 -33.38
CA VAL A 65 0.52 31.89 -33.19
C VAL A 65 0.94 30.45 -32.87
N THR A 66 1.98 29.91 -33.52
CA THR A 66 2.47 28.56 -33.23
C THR A 66 2.95 28.43 -31.79
N LYS A 67 3.67 29.43 -31.27
CA LYS A 67 4.07 29.48 -29.86
C LYS A 67 2.88 29.56 -28.91
N LEU A 68 1.87 30.37 -29.26
CA LEU A 68 0.63 30.45 -28.48
C LEU A 68 -0.09 29.08 -28.41
N MET A 69 -0.13 28.37 -29.53
CA MET A 69 -0.86 27.10 -29.64
C MET A 69 -0.07 25.91 -29.09
N ARG A 70 1.24 25.83 -29.32
CA ARG A 70 2.07 24.63 -29.04
C ARG A 70 3.20 24.87 -28.04
N GLY A 71 3.29 26.09 -27.53
CA GLY A 71 4.28 26.50 -26.53
C GLY A 71 5.58 27.00 -27.14
N ASP A 72 6.34 27.75 -26.32
CA ASP A 72 7.69 28.17 -26.64
C ASP A 72 8.69 27.34 -25.80
N VAL A 73 9.53 26.55 -26.47
CA VAL A 73 10.55 25.71 -25.82
C VAL A 73 11.54 26.50 -24.95
N ASN A 74 11.66 27.82 -25.19
CA ASN A 74 12.53 28.70 -24.41
C ASN A 74 11.82 29.37 -23.23
N LYS A 75 10.51 29.12 -23.07
CA LYS A 75 9.69 29.66 -22.00
C LYS A 75 9.33 28.55 -21.04
N THR A 76 9.48 28.85 -19.75
CA THR A 76 9.02 27.99 -18.68
C THR A 76 7.79 28.58 -18.00
N THR A 77 6.90 27.71 -17.58
CA THR A 77 5.66 28.02 -16.86
C THR A 77 5.63 27.26 -15.55
N ALA A 78 4.98 27.81 -14.52
CA ALA A 78 4.79 27.08 -13.27
C ALA A 78 3.81 25.92 -13.47
N GLY A 79 4.22 24.71 -13.10
CA GLY A 79 3.41 23.50 -13.10
C GLY A 79 2.44 23.44 -11.91
N PRO A 80 1.54 22.44 -11.88
CA PRO A 80 0.50 22.31 -10.84
C PRO A 80 1.03 22.16 -9.40
N ASP A 81 2.28 21.71 -9.26
CA ASP A 81 3.02 21.51 -8.01
C ASP A 81 4.02 22.65 -7.72
N GLY A 82 4.03 23.71 -8.53
CA GLY A 82 4.99 24.79 -8.47
C GLY A 82 6.34 24.48 -9.14
N ALA A 83 6.51 23.30 -9.74
CA ALA A 83 7.72 22.95 -10.46
C ALA A 83 7.77 23.65 -11.83
N THR A 84 8.97 23.95 -12.32
CA THR A 84 9.18 24.56 -13.63
C THR A 84 8.80 23.58 -14.74
N ALA A 85 7.69 23.83 -15.45
CA ALA A 85 7.24 23.06 -16.60
C ALA A 85 7.56 23.79 -17.92
N THR A 86 7.82 23.05 -18.98
CA THR A 86 7.96 23.61 -20.34
C THR A 86 6.62 24.21 -20.77
N ASP A 87 6.64 25.38 -21.41
CA ASP A 87 5.45 25.93 -22.05
C ASP A 87 4.98 24.98 -23.16
N THR A 88 3.80 24.41 -23.00
CA THR A 88 3.17 23.49 -23.96
C THR A 88 2.10 24.18 -24.80
N GLY A 89 1.87 25.48 -24.57
CA GLY A 89 0.84 26.26 -25.23
C GLY A 89 -0.58 25.76 -24.95
N PHE A 90 -1.53 26.28 -25.71
CA PHE A 90 -2.94 25.90 -25.57
C PHE A 90 -3.19 24.40 -25.76
N MET A 91 -2.52 23.77 -26.73
CA MET A 91 -2.71 22.35 -27.06
C MET A 91 -2.20 21.41 -25.98
N GLY A 92 -1.37 21.90 -25.04
CA GLY A 92 -0.95 21.13 -23.87
C GLY A 92 -1.92 21.18 -22.68
N LEU A 93 -2.91 22.08 -22.71
CA LEU A 93 -3.93 22.15 -21.67
C LEU A 93 -4.93 21.00 -21.81
N ASN A 94 -5.34 20.42 -20.69
CA ASN A 94 -6.26 19.30 -20.64
C ASN A 94 -7.55 19.62 -19.86
N GLY A 95 -8.60 18.88 -20.17
CA GLY A 95 -9.90 18.94 -19.51
C GLY A 95 -10.43 20.37 -19.35
N LYS A 96 -10.81 20.72 -18.10
CA LYS A 96 -11.34 22.05 -17.78
C LYS A 96 -10.37 23.20 -18.06
N ALA A 97 -9.06 22.99 -17.90
CA ALA A 97 -8.07 24.04 -18.16
C ALA A 97 -8.08 24.48 -19.63
N ALA A 98 -8.27 23.56 -20.58
CA ALA A 98 -8.38 23.87 -22.00
C ALA A 98 -9.65 24.69 -22.31
N MET A 99 -10.78 24.31 -21.70
CA MET A 99 -12.05 25.03 -21.88
C MET A 99 -11.97 26.45 -21.32
N ASP A 100 -11.43 26.61 -20.11
CA ASP A 100 -11.32 27.92 -19.44
C ASP A 100 -10.31 28.86 -20.12
N ALA A 101 -9.30 28.29 -20.79
CA ALA A 101 -8.28 29.07 -21.50
C ALA A 101 -8.74 29.60 -22.86
N ARG A 102 -9.74 28.97 -23.51
CA ARG A 102 -10.16 29.30 -24.87
C ARG A 102 -10.43 30.80 -25.10
N PRO A 103 -11.22 31.51 -24.28
CA PRO A 103 -11.48 32.94 -24.49
C PRO A 103 -10.21 33.78 -24.44
N LYS A 104 -9.23 33.40 -23.60
CA LYS A 104 -7.95 34.10 -23.49
C LYS A 104 -7.10 33.88 -24.74
N ILE A 105 -7.07 32.67 -25.28
CA ILE A 105 -6.33 32.35 -26.51
C ILE A 105 -6.95 33.06 -27.71
N GLU A 106 -8.27 33.07 -27.84
CA GLU A 106 -8.96 33.80 -28.91
C GLU A 106 -8.66 35.31 -28.85
N ALA A 107 -8.61 35.89 -27.65
CA ALA A 107 -8.24 37.29 -27.46
C ALA A 107 -6.76 37.58 -27.79
N GLU A 108 -5.83 36.67 -27.47
CA GLU A 108 -4.42 36.81 -27.85
C GLU A 108 -4.23 36.67 -29.37
N LEU A 109 -5.02 35.83 -30.06
CA LEU A 109 -5.04 35.79 -31.54
C LEU A 109 -5.51 37.13 -32.13
N ASP A 110 -6.59 37.71 -31.60
CA ASP A 110 -7.07 39.04 -32.01
C ASP A 110 -6.01 40.13 -31.83
N LYS A 111 -5.26 40.04 -30.73
CA LYS A 111 -4.18 40.97 -30.43
C LYS A 111 -3.02 40.81 -31.43
N LEU A 112 -2.58 39.59 -31.70
CA LEU A 112 -1.54 39.31 -32.68
C LEU A 112 -1.92 39.81 -34.08
N ASP A 113 -3.16 39.58 -34.52
CA ASP A 113 -3.65 40.07 -35.81
C ASP A 113 -3.50 41.60 -35.93
N LYS A 114 -3.92 42.33 -34.89
CA LYS A 114 -3.85 43.81 -34.85
C LYS A 114 -2.40 44.30 -34.78
N GLU A 115 -1.58 43.67 -33.96
CA GLU A 115 -0.17 44.04 -33.77
C GLU A 115 0.64 43.88 -35.05
N PHE A 116 0.48 42.76 -35.76
CA PHE A 116 1.21 42.52 -37.02
C PHE A 116 0.66 43.37 -38.17
N ALA A 117 -0.67 43.55 -38.27
CA ALA A 117 -1.26 44.47 -39.25
C ALA A 117 -0.74 45.91 -39.09
N ALA A 118 -0.59 46.39 -37.85
CA ALA A 118 -0.12 47.75 -37.57
C ALA A 118 1.34 48.01 -38.00
N ARG A 119 2.16 46.98 -38.20
CA ARG A 119 3.55 47.10 -38.66
C ARG A 119 3.64 47.40 -40.17
N ILE A 120 2.59 47.10 -40.93
CA ILE A 120 2.58 47.20 -42.39
C ILE A 120 2.02 48.56 -42.82
N LYS A 121 2.87 49.38 -43.42
CA LYS A 121 2.50 50.73 -43.89
C LYS A 121 1.84 50.74 -45.27
N SER A 122 2.23 49.81 -46.15
CA SER A 122 1.70 49.73 -47.51
C SER A 122 0.28 49.15 -47.52
N PRO A 123 -0.72 49.84 -48.09
CA PRO A 123 -2.09 49.33 -48.16
C PRO A 123 -2.21 48.02 -48.96
N THR A 124 -1.35 47.80 -49.94
CA THR A 124 -1.33 46.56 -50.74
C THR A 124 -0.78 45.41 -49.92
N ALA A 125 0.40 45.59 -49.32
CA ALA A 125 1.00 44.59 -48.43
C ALA A 125 0.09 44.25 -47.25
N LEU A 126 -0.61 45.24 -46.68
CA LEU A 126 -1.55 45.04 -45.58
C LEU A 126 -2.71 44.14 -46.01
N ARG A 127 -3.28 44.35 -47.20
CA ARG A 127 -4.35 43.48 -47.74
C ARG A 127 -3.86 42.06 -47.98
N MET A 128 -2.64 41.88 -48.50
CA MET A 128 -2.05 40.56 -48.72
C MET A 128 -1.84 39.81 -47.40
N PHE A 129 -1.26 40.48 -46.40
CA PHE A 129 -1.12 39.94 -45.05
C PHE A 129 -2.48 39.57 -44.44
N GLN A 130 -3.48 40.46 -44.48
CA GLN A 130 -4.80 40.20 -43.90
C GLN A 130 -5.49 38.98 -44.53
N GLN A 131 -5.34 38.78 -45.85
CA GLN A 131 -5.88 37.59 -46.52
C GLN A 131 -5.18 36.30 -46.07
N ALA A 132 -3.85 36.32 -45.93
CA ALA A 132 -3.08 35.16 -45.46
C ALA A 132 -3.36 34.86 -43.97
N ALA A 133 -3.33 35.88 -43.12
CA ALA A 133 -3.62 35.79 -41.69
C ALA A 133 -5.04 35.29 -41.43
N GLY A 134 -6.04 35.78 -42.17
CA GLY A 134 -7.43 35.32 -42.03
C GLY A 134 -7.61 33.83 -42.33
N LYS A 135 -6.95 33.30 -43.37
CA LYS A 135 -6.98 31.85 -43.68
C LYS A 135 -6.32 31.03 -42.58
N TYR A 136 -5.15 31.47 -42.10
CA TYR A 136 -4.42 30.79 -41.05
C TYR A 136 -5.17 30.83 -39.71
N ARG A 137 -5.83 31.95 -39.41
CA ARG A 137 -6.70 32.11 -38.24
C ARG A 137 -7.87 31.15 -38.28
N LEU A 138 -8.52 30.97 -39.42
CA LEU A 138 -9.61 30.00 -39.57
C LEU A 138 -9.16 28.58 -39.18
N GLN A 139 -8.02 28.15 -39.70
CA GLN A 139 -7.41 26.84 -39.35
C GLN A 139 -7.07 26.74 -37.86
N THR A 140 -6.56 27.82 -37.28
CA THR A 140 -6.21 27.87 -35.85
C THR A 140 -7.46 27.79 -34.97
N THR A 141 -8.53 28.52 -35.31
CA THR A 141 -9.81 28.48 -34.59
C THR A 141 -10.48 27.11 -34.68
N GLU A 142 -10.35 26.42 -35.82
CA GLU A 142 -10.80 25.03 -35.97
C GLU A 142 -10.03 24.10 -35.01
N GLN A 143 -8.69 24.22 -34.93
CA GLN A 143 -7.88 23.46 -33.98
C GLN A 143 -8.28 23.74 -32.53
N ILE A 144 -8.51 25.01 -32.17
CA ILE A 144 -8.97 25.39 -30.82
C ILE A 144 -10.32 24.73 -30.51
N SER A 145 -11.25 24.77 -31.46
CA SER A 145 -12.59 24.20 -31.29
C SER A 145 -12.55 22.68 -31.17
N SER A 146 -11.77 22.00 -32.03
CA SER A 146 -11.58 20.55 -31.97
C SER A 146 -10.91 20.12 -30.65
N HIS A 147 -9.84 20.80 -30.23
CA HIS A 147 -9.16 20.50 -28.97
C HIS A 147 -10.07 20.70 -27.77
N THR A 148 -10.76 21.84 -27.68
CA THR A 148 -11.70 22.08 -26.58
C THR A 148 -12.85 21.08 -26.54
N SER A 149 -13.37 20.67 -27.69
CA SER A 149 -14.41 19.63 -27.75
C SER A 149 -13.89 18.31 -27.18
N THR A 150 -12.73 17.84 -27.67
CA THR A 150 -12.10 16.60 -27.16
C THR A 150 -11.82 16.67 -25.66
N GLN A 151 -11.27 17.79 -25.19
CA GLN A 151 -10.98 17.97 -23.76
C GLN A 151 -12.24 18.09 -22.91
N SER A 152 -13.34 18.62 -23.46
CA SER A 152 -14.62 18.64 -22.78
C SER A 152 -15.13 17.21 -22.56
N ASP A 153 -15.05 16.34 -23.57
CA ASP A 153 -15.46 14.95 -23.47
C ASP A 153 -14.63 14.19 -22.43
N VAL A 154 -13.31 14.38 -22.43
CA VAL A 154 -12.40 13.80 -21.42
C VAL A 154 -12.80 14.26 -20.02
N TRP A 155 -12.98 15.57 -19.82
CA TRP A 155 -13.32 16.11 -18.51
C TRP A 155 -14.66 15.60 -17.97
N TYR A 156 -15.69 15.53 -18.82
CA TYR A 156 -16.99 15.02 -18.39
C TYR A 156 -16.92 13.51 -18.06
N LYS A 157 -16.14 12.73 -18.83
CA LYS A 157 -15.92 11.30 -18.55
C LYS A 157 -15.18 11.08 -17.23
N GLU A 158 -14.11 11.84 -16.98
CA GLU A 158 -13.37 11.81 -15.72
C GLU A 158 -14.23 12.22 -14.54
N THR A 159 -15.04 13.28 -14.70
CA THR A 159 -15.96 13.75 -13.66
C THR A 159 -17.00 12.67 -13.33
N ALA A 160 -17.60 12.05 -14.35
CA ALA A 160 -18.53 10.94 -14.15
C ALA A 160 -17.86 9.75 -13.44
N ALA A 161 -16.63 9.38 -13.83
CA ALA A 161 -15.88 8.31 -13.18
C ALA A 161 -15.60 8.63 -11.69
N ALA A 162 -15.21 9.87 -11.38
CA ALA A 162 -15.01 10.32 -10.01
C ALA A 162 -16.30 10.30 -9.18
N SER A 163 -17.43 10.76 -9.76
CA SER A 163 -18.75 10.69 -9.12
C SER A 163 -19.16 9.25 -8.82
N ALA A 164 -18.96 8.32 -9.75
CA ALA A 164 -19.23 6.90 -9.52
C ALA A 164 -18.36 6.34 -8.39
N SER A 165 -17.07 6.68 -8.34
CA SER A 165 -16.16 6.23 -7.27
C SER A 165 -16.60 6.72 -5.88
N LEU A 166 -16.93 8.01 -5.74
CA LEU A 166 -17.45 8.55 -4.47
C LEU A 166 -18.77 7.89 -4.07
N ALA A 167 -19.63 7.58 -5.03
CA ALA A 167 -20.88 6.90 -4.78
C ALA A 167 -20.67 5.43 -4.33
N ARG A 168 -19.68 4.72 -4.90
CA ARG A 168 -19.27 3.39 -4.41
C ARG A 168 -18.77 3.45 -2.97
N GLU A 169 -17.95 4.45 -2.63
CA GLU A 169 -17.47 4.65 -1.26
C GLU A 169 -18.62 4.91 -0.29
N ARG A 170 -19.59 5.75 -0.67
CA ARG A 170 -20.80 5.99 0.12
C ARG A 170 -21.60 4.71 0.37
N ILE A 171 -21.78 3.86 -0.65
CA ILE A 171 -22.40 2.55 -0.47
C ILE A 171 -21.57 1.69 0.48
N ALA A 172 -20.24 1.65 0.30
CA ALA A 172 -19.38 0.78 1.09
C ALA A 172 -19.30 1.17 2.58
N LEU A 173 -19.45 2.46 2.91
CA LEU A 173 -19.43 2.97 4.29
C LEU A 173 -20.67 2.56 5.09
N ASP A 174 -21.83 2.47 4.45
CA ASP A 174 -23.09 2.08 5.10
C ASP A 174 -23.94 1.20 4.16
N PRO A 175 -23.49 -0.03 3.87
CA PRO A 175 -24.02 -0.82 2.76
C PRO A 175 -25.40 -1.42 3.03
N GLU A 176 -25.84 -1.47 4.28
CA GLU A 176 -27.17 -1.94 4.65
C GLU A 176 -28.20 -0.79 4.79
N ASN A 177 -27.77 0.47 4.71
CA ASN A 177 -28.66 1.61 4.75
C ASN A 177 -29.36 1.84 3.39
N PRO A 178 -30.69 1.74 3.33
CA PRO A 178 -31.43 1.87 2.07
C PRO A 178 -31.23 3.23 1.38
N ILE A 179 -31.08 4.31 2.15
CA ILE A 179 -30.92 5.66 1.60
C ILE A 179 -29.51 5.82 1.01
N ALA A 180 -28.49 5.36 1.73
CA ALA A 180 -27.11 5.38 1.25
C ALA A 180 -26.96 4.55 -0.04
N PHE A 181 -27.59 3.37 -0.08
CA PHE A 181 -27.63 2.54 -1.27
C PHE A 181 -28.37 3.19 -2.44
N GLN A 182 -29.60 3.69 -2.23
CA GLN A 182 -30.40 4.27 -3.31
C GLN A 182 -29.74 5.51 -3.93
N THR A 183 -29.24 6.42 -3.09
CA THR A 183 -28.52 7.60 -3.57
C THR A 183 -27.22 7.21 -4.26
N GLY A 184 -26.44 6.29 -3.67
CA GLY A 184 -25.24 5.67 -4.26
C GLY A 184 -25.51 5.11 -5.66
N ALA A 185 -26.50 4.24 -5.77
CA ALA A 185 -26.88 3.60 -7.01
C ALA A 185 -27.33 4.61 -8.07
N ALA A 186 -28.10 5.63 -7.69
CA ALA A 186 -28.52 6.69 -8.60
C ALA A 186 -27.31 7.45 -9.20
N ASP A 187 -26.35 7.84 -8.37
CA ASP A 187 -25.15 8.56 -8.83
C ASP A 187 -24.26 7.69 -9.74
N ILE A 188 -24.09 6.40 -9.40
CA ILE A 188 -23.37 5.44 -10.25
C ILE A 188 -24.08 5.29 -11.60
N ILE A 189 -25.38 5.01 -11.60
CA ILE A 189 -26.17 4.84 -12.83
C ILE A 189 -26.08 6.09 -13.71
N ASN A 190 -26.27 7.28 -13.12
CA ASN A 190 -26.17 8.55 -13.84
C ASN A 190 -24.78 8.74 -14.46
N SER A 191 -23.72 8.33 -13.76
CA SER A 191 -22.35 8.41 -14.25
C SER A 191 -22.12 7.51 -15.47
N TYR A 192 -22.56 6.25 -15.43
CA TYR A 192 -22.46 5.33 -16.56
C TYR A 192 -23.27 5.80 -17.76
N VAL A 193 -24.53 6.21 -17.52
CA VAL A 193 -25.42 6.75 -18.55
C VAL A 193 -24.81 8.00 -19.18
N LYS A 194 -24.25 8.91 -18.37
CA LYS A 194 -23.64 10.14 -18.88
C LYS A 194 -22.47 9.84 -19.81
N VAL A 195 -21.62 8.86 -19.49
CA VAL A 195 -20.53 8.43 -20.37
C VAL A 195 -21.05 7.85 -21.68
N ALA A 196 -22.12 7.06 -21.63
CA ALA A 196 -22.76 6.53 -22.83
C ALA A 196 -23.35 7.64 -23.71
N GLU A 197 -24.05 8.60 -23.12
CA GLU A 197 -24.62 9.76 -23.82
C GLU A 197 -23.55 10.63 -24.48
N LEU A 198 -22.41 10.82 -23.82
CA LEU A 198 -21.24 11.52 -24.40
C LEU A 198 -20.64 10.76 -25.59
N ASN A 199 -20.82 9.44 -25.65
CA ASN A 199 -20.42 8.61 -26.79
C ASN A 199 -21.54 8.47 -27.84
N GLY A 200 -22.62 9.26 -27.73
CA GLY A 200 -23.71 9.32 -28.70
C GLY A 200 -24.89 8.38 -28.41
N ALA A 201 -24.92 7.70 -27.25
CA ALA A 201 -26.08 6.91 -26.86
C ALA A 201 -27.31 7.78 -26.60
N VAL A 202 -28.47 7.29 -27.00
CA VAL A 202 -29.77 7.95 -26.79
C VAL A 202 -30.59 7.11 -25.82
N LYS A 203 -31.30 7.78 -24.92
CA LYS A 203 -32.16 7.12 -23.93
C LYS A 203 -33.09 6.09 -24.60
N GLY A 204 -32.94 4.84 -24.16
CA GLY A 204 -33.74 3.71 -24.63
C GLY A 204 -33.08 2.87 -25.72
N ASP A 205 -31.96 3.30 -26.30
CA ASP A 205 -31.17 2.46 -27.21
C ASP A 205 -30.39 1.37 -26.46
N GLN A 206 -29.76 0.46 -27.20
CA GLN A 206 -29.02 -0.66 -26.62
C GLN A 206 -27.85 -0.19 -25.75
N VAL A 207 -27.08 0.81 -26.18
CA VAL A 207 -25.88 1.30 -25.48
C VAL A 207 -26.26 1.98 -24.17
N TRP A 208 -27.34 2.77 -24.18
CA TRP A 208 -27.89 3.42 -23.00
C TRP A 208 -28.43 2.40 -22.01
N ASN A 209 -29.22 1.42 -22.48
CA ASN A 209 -29.79 0.37 -21.62
C ASN A 209 -28.69 -0.50 -21.00
N GLU A 210 -27.62 -0.78 -21.75
CA GLU A 210 -26.46 -1.50 -21.25
C GLU A 210 -25.68 -0.69 -20.20
N ALA A 211 -25.46 0.61 -20.43
CA ALA A 211 -24.84 1.50 -19.44
C ALA A 211 -25.67 1.59 -18.16
N PHE A 212 -27.00 1.70 -18.28
CA PHE A 212 -27.92 1.69 -17.14
C PHE A 212 -27.85 0.36 -16.36
N ALA A 213 -27.80 -0.78 -17.06
CA ALA A 213 -27.65 -2.09 -16.43
C ALA A 213 -26.27 -2.25 -15.76
N ASN A 214 -25.20 -1.76 -16.40
CA ASN A 214 -23.84 -1.74 -15.83
C ASN A 214 -23.79 -0.91 -14.54
N GLY A 215 -24.41 0.26 -14.50
CA GLY A 215 -24.48 1.08 -13.28
C GLY A 215 -25.21 0.37 -12.13
N LYS A 216 -26.30 -0.36 -12.43
CA LYS A 216 -26.98 -1.20 -11.42
C LYS A 216 -26.10 -2.33 -10.91
N ARG A 217 -25.39 -3.02 -11.81
CA ARG A 217 -24.45 -4.09 -11.45
C ARG A 217 -23.33 -3.58 -10.56
N ASP A 218 -22.76 -2.42 -10.89
CA ASP A 218 -21.68 -1.81 -10.14
C ASP A 218 -22.13 -1.38 -8.72
N ALA A 219 -23.32 -0.79 -8.60
CA ALA A 219 -23.89 -0.46 -7.29
C ALA A 219 -24.13 -1.71 -6.42
N LEU A 220 -24.69 -2.77 -7.01
CA LEU A 220 -24.86 -4.06 -6.34
C LEU A 220 -23.51 -4.66 -5.92
N SER A 221 -22.52 -4.63 -6.82
CA SER A 221 -21.14 -5.10 -6.57
C SER A 221 -20.52 -4.38 -5.37
N ALA A 222 -20.59 -3.05 -5.33
CA ALA A 222 -20.10 -2.25 -4.20
C ALA A 222 -20.76 -2.65 -2.87
N GLN A 223 -22.08 -2.85 -2.86
CA GLN A 223 -22.83 -3.27 -1.68
C GLN A 223 -22.41 -4.66 -1.20
N VAL A 224 -22.42 -5.66 -2.08
CA VAL A 224 -22.12 -7.05 -1.71
C VAL A 224 -20.65 -7.24 -1.34
N ALA A 225 -19.74 -6.49 -1.97
CA ALA A 225 -18.33 -6.50 -1.62
C ALA A 225 -18.11 -5.95 -0.19
N ALA A 226 -18.73 -4.83 0.15
CA ALA A 226 -18.62 -4.22 1.47
C ALA A 226 -19.22 -5.11 2.58
N ILE A 227 -20.44 -5.63 2.39
CA ILE A 227 -21.08 -6.56 3.34
C ILE A 227 -20.28 -7.86 3.43
N GLY A 228 -19.74 -8.32 2.30
CA GLY A 228 -18.98 -9.56 2.19
C GLY A 228 -17.76 -9.63 3.11
N VAL A 229 -17.18 -8.48 3.45
CA VAL A 229 -16.02 -8.39 4.35
C VAL A 229 -16.36 -8.91 5.74
N THR A 230 -17.52 -8.54 6.28
CA THR A 230 -17.93 -8.80 7.67
C THR A 230 -19.00 -9.88 7.79
N ASN A 231 -19.90 -9.98 6.81
CA ASN A 231 -21.01 -10.91 6.79
C ASN A 231 -21.23 -11.50 5.38
N PRO A 232 -20.36 -12.44 4.95
CA PRO A 232 -20.43 -13.02 3.60
C PRO A 232 -21.73 -13.79 3.34
N LYS A 233 -22.38 -14.35 4.37
CA LYS A 233 -23.70 -14.99 4.21
C LYS A 233 -24.77 -13.98 3.81
N ARG A 234 -24.78 -12.82 4.48
CA ARG A 234 -25.70 -11.73 4.16
C ARG A 234 -25.46 -11.17 2.75
N ALA A 235 -24.20 -11.03 2.36
CA ALA A 235 -23.84 -10.61 1.01
C ALA A 235 -24.34 -11.61 -0.05
N ILE A 236 -24.21 -12.92 0.20
CA ILE A 236 -24.76 -13.96 -0.68
C ILE A 236 -26.29 -13.85 -0.80
N GLU A 237 -27.01 -13.66 0.31
CA GLU A 237 -28.48 -13.49 0.26
C GLU A 237 -28.91 -12.29 -0.59
N ILE A 238 -28.18 -11.17 -0.47
CA ILE A 238 -28.44 -9.97 -1.28
C ILE A 238 -28.13 -10.25 -2.75
N LEU A 239 -27.00 -10.89 -3.04
CA LEU A 239 -26.61 -11.23 -4.40
C LEU A 239 -27.61 -12.19 -5.07
N GLU A 240 -28.09 -13.21 -4.34
CA GLU A 240 -29.10 -14.16 -4.83
C GLU A 240 -30.44 -13.49 -5.14
N LYS A 241 -30.87 -12.54 -4.31
CA LYS A 241 -32.10 -11.75 -4.54
C LYS A 241 -32.01 -10.82 -5.74
N ASN A 242 -30.79 -10.44 -6.14
CA ASN A 242 -30.52 -9.51 -7.24
C ASN A 242 -29.76 -10.21 -8.39
N ARG A 243 -30.02 -11.50 -8.61
CA ARG A 243 -29.32 -12.33 -9.62
C ARG A 243 -29.53 -11.82 -11.04
N ASP A 244 -30.71 -11.30 -11.33
CA ASP A 244 -31.08 -10.66 -12.60
C ASP A 244 -30.24 -9.41 -12.87
N ILE A 245 -30.03 -8.59 -11.84
CA ILE A 245 -29.14 -7.42 -11.91
C ILE A 245 -27.71 -7.88 -12.12
N ALA A 246 -27.21 -8.79 -11.28
CA ALA A 246 -25.84 -9.30 -11.34
C ALA A 246 -25.48 -9.90 -12.72
N GLY A 247 -26.43 -10.59 -13.37
CA GLY A 247 -26.26 -11.11 -14.72
C GLY A 247 -25.00 -11.96 -14.86
N THR A 248 -24.15 -11.62 -15.83
CA THR A 248 -22.88 -12.32 -16.09
C THR A 248 -21.86 -12.21 -14.97
N SER A 249 -21.94 -11.17 -14.13
CA SER A 249 -21.02 -10.96 -13.00
C SER A 249 -21.42 -11.76 -11.75
N TYR A 250 -22.53 -12.51 -11.79
CA TYR A 250 -23.02 -13.25 -10.63
C TYR A 250 -21.96 -14.22 -10.08
N ASP A 251 -21.34 -15.04 -10.93
CA ASP A 251 -20.37 -16.06 -10.48
C ASP A 251 -19.09 -15.41 -9.93
N GLU A 252 -18.64 -14.31 -10.54
CA GLU A 252 -17.49 -13.52 -10.09
C GLU A 252 -17.70 -12.93 -8.70
N LEU A 253 -18.92 -12.47 -8.40
CA LEU A 253 -19.29 -11.94 -7.08
C LEU A 253 -19.55 -13.06 -6.07
N TYR A 254 -20.17 -14.17 -6.49
CA TYR A 254 -20.60 -15.24 -5.60
C TYR A 254 -19.44 -16.09 -5.06
N ASN A 255 -18.51 -16.48 -5.93
CA ASN A 255 -17.40 -17.38 -5.59
C ASN A 255 -16.53 -16.90 -4.41
N PRO A 256 -16.04 -15.65 -4.37
CA PRO A 256 -15.24 -15.17 -3.24
C PRO A 256 -16.08 -15.10 -1.95
N LEU A 257 -17.36 -14.74 -2.03
CA LEU A 257 -18.23 -14.69 -0.86
C LEU A 257 -18.47 -16.09 -0.28
N ARG A 258 -18.68 -17.10 -1.13
CA ARG A 258 -18.83 -18.49 -0.71
C ARG A 258 -17.56 -19.01 -0.03
N ALA A 259 -16.38 -18.74 -0.59
CA ALA A 259 -15.11 -19.14 0.00
C ALA A 259 -14.93 -18.52 1.40
N ARG A 260 -15.21 -17.21 1.53
CA ARG A 260 -15.13 -16.49 2.80
C ARG A 260 -16.16 -16.95 3.82
N ALA A 261 -17.38 -17.29 3.40
CA ALA A 261 -18.40 -17.86 4.27
C ALA A 261 -17.99 -19.25 4.80
N ALA A 262 -17.35 -20.08 3.97
CA ALA A 262 -16.82 -21.37 4.38
C ALA A 262 -15.67 -21.23 5.38
N GLU A 263 -14.76 -20.28 5.13
CA GLU A 263 -13.67 -19.94 6.04
C GLU A 263 -14.19 -19.44 7.39
N MET A 264 -15.12 -18.47 7.41
CA MET A 264 -15.72 -17.98 8.67
C MET A 264 -16.47 -19.07 9.44
N THR A 265 -17.14 -19.98 8.73
CA THR A 265 -17.80 -21.13 9.37
C THR A 265 -16.75 -22.06 9.97
N GLY A 266 -15.67 -22.37 9.26
CA GLY A 266 -14.54 -23.15 9.75
C GLY A 266 -13.84 -22.52 10.97
N VAL A 267 -13.60 -21.21 10.94
CA VAL A 267 -13.05 -20.43 12.06
C VAL A 267 -14.00 -20.44 13.26
N SER A 268 -15.32 -20.30 13.05
CA SER A 268 -16.30 -20.38 14.14
C SER A 268 -16.41 -21.78 14.75
N LEU A 269 -16.27 -22.83 13.94
CA LEU A 269 -16.23 -24.21 14.42
C LEU A 269 -14.92 -24.49 15.16
N ALA A 270 -13.79 -23.98 14.68
CA ALA A 270 -12.51 -24.04 15.38
C ALA A 270 -12.54 -23.28 16.71
N ALA A 271 -13.15 -22.09 16.75
CA ALA A 271 -13.32 -21.30 17.96
C ALA A 271 -14.27 -21.97 18.97
N ARG A 272 -15.40 -22.54 18.52
CA ARG A 272 -16.32 -23.30 19.39
C ARG A 272 -15.72 -24.60 19.90
N THR A 273 -15.02 -25.35 19.05
CA THR A 273 -14.33 -26.57 19.48
C THR A 273 -13.12 -26.26 20.38
N TYR A 274 -12.48 -25.11 20.19
CA TYR A 274 -11.48 -24.58 21.12
C TYR A 274 -12.15 -24.21 22.45
N ASP A 275 -13.26 -23.48 22.47
CA ASP A 275 -13.98 -23.12 23.69
C ASP A 275 -14.57 -24.34 24.42
N GLU A 276 -15.11 -25.32 23.71
CA GLU A 276 -15.61 -26.58 24.28
C GLU A 276 -14.48 -27.43 24.85
N LYS A 277 -13.35 -27.57 24.12
CA LYS A 277 -12.15 -28.22 24.65
C LYS A 277 -11.55 -27.45 25.81
N THR A 278 -11.62 -26.12 25.81
CA THR A 278 -11.12 -25.27 26.89
C THR A 278 -12.05 -25.31 28.10
N ARG A 279 -13.36 -25.44 27.92
CA ARG A 279 -14.35 -25.60 29.01
C ARG A 279 -14.26 -26.98 29.65
N ALA A 280 -14.15 -28.04 28.84
CA ALA A 280 -13.89 -29.40 29.30
C ALA A 280 -12.49 -29.53 29.93
N ALA A 281 -11.48 -28.82 29.41
CA ALA A 281 -10.16 -28.74 30.03
C ALA A 281 -10.19 -27.93 31.33
N ASN A 282 -10.96 -26.84 31.43
CA ASN A 282 -11.07 -25.99 32.63
C ASN A 282 -11.81 -26.68 33.78
N GLU A 283 -12.84 -27.48 33.49
CA GLU A 283 -13.48 -28.36 34.48
C GLU A 283 -12.50 -29.46 34.96
N ALA A 284 -11.60 -29.94 34.10
CA ALA A 284 -10.56 -30.90 34.48
C ALA A 284 -9.31 -30.26 35.16
N ASN A 285 -9.00 -28.98 34.92
CA ASN A 285 -7.77 -28.29 35.36
C ASN A 285 -7.94 -27.37 36.59
N SER A 286 -9.06 -27.42 37.31
CA SER A 286 -9.33 -26.55 38.46
C SER A 286 -8.32 -26.71 39.62
N GLY A 287 -7.44 -27.72 39.59
CA GLY A 287 -6.36 -27.95 40.56
C GLY A 287 -4.94 -27.53 40.14
N HIS A 288 -4.73 -27.04 38.90
CA HIS A 288 -3.39 -26.72 38.38
C HIS A 288 -3.02 -25.25 38.61
N ILE A 289 -1.84 -25.01 39.18
CA ILE A 289 -1.38 -23.67 39.56
C ILE A 289 -1.07 -22.83 38.32
N ALA A 290 -0.55 -23.40 37.22
CA ALA A 290 -0.25 -22.63 35.99
C ALA A 290 -1.42 -22.55 34.99
N ASN A 291 -2.65 -22.77 35.42
CA ASN A 291 -3.81 -22.44 34.59
C ASN A 291 -3.98 -20.90 34.55
N PRO A 292 -3.91 -20.24 33.37
CA PRO A 292 -4.03 -18.79 33.27
C PRO A 292 -5.41 -18.25 33.69
N ALA A 293 -6.43 -19.11 33.79
CA ALA A 293 -7.74 -18.77 34.33
C ALA A 293 -7.80 -18.76 35.87
N GLN A 294 -6.72 -19.12 36.57
CA GLN A 294 -6.68 -19.02 38.04
C GLN A 294 -6.85 -17.55 38.48
N PRO A 295 -7.75 -17.27 39.45
CA PRO A 295 -8.02 -15.90 39.89
C PRO A 295 -6.76 -15.15 40.34
N ILE A 296 -5.76 -15.86 40.88
CA ILE A 296 -4.53 -15.24 41.37
C ILE A 296 -3.76 -14.48 40.29
N TYR A 297 -3.75 -14.96 39.05
CA TYR A 297 -3.01 -14.28 37.97
C TYR A 297 -3.70 -12.99 37.53
N GLN A 298 -5.03 -13.02 37.39
CA GLN A 298 -5.80 -11.84 37.04
C GLN A 298 -5.80 -10.80 38.16
N GLN A 299 -5.94 -11.25 39.42
CA GLN A 299 -5.85 -10.35 40.60
C GLN A 299 -4.47 -9.71 40.71
N THR A 300 -3.41 -10.49 40.53
CA THR A 300 -2.02 -9.99 40.63
C THR A 300 -1.69 -9.01 39.50
N ALA A 301 -2.07 -9.33 38.26
CA ALA A 301 -1.85 -8.44 37.11
C ALA A 301 -2.62 -7.12 37.23
N SER A 302 -3.85 -7.15 37.77
CA SER A 302 -4.65 -5.96 38.04
C SER A 302 -4.10 -5.12 39.20
N ALA A 303 -3.63 -5.76 40.28
CA ALA A 303 -3.09 -5.06 41.45
C ALA A 303 -1.71 -4.44 41.19
N ILE A 304 -0.90 -5.04 40.30
CA ILE A 304 0.43 -4.57 39.94
C ILE A 304 0.48 -4.41 38.41
N PRO A 305 -0.03 -3.28 37.88
CA PRO A 305 -0.08 -3.05 36.45
C PRO A 305 1.30 -2.84 35.85
N GLY A 306 1.43 -3.14 34.57
CA GLY A 306 2.65 -2.91 33.79
C GLY A 306 3.72 -4.01 33.89
N GLY A 307 3.42 -5.14 34.53
CA GLY A 307 4.20 -6.38 34.46
C GLY A 307 3.69 -7.33 33.36
N MET A 308 3.80 -8.64 33.57
CA MET A 308 3.33 -9.65 32.62
C MET A 308 1.80 -9.73 32.56
N SER A 309 1.26 -10.27 31.47
CA SER A 309 -0.15 -10.66 31.39
C SER A 309 -0.47 -11.84 32.32
N PRO A 310 -1.76 -12.11 32.64
CA PRO A 310 -2.13 -13.31 33.39
C PRO A 310 -1.63 -14.61 32.75
N ALA A 311 -1.69 -14.69 31.42
CA ALA A 311 -1.15 -15.82 30.67
C ALA A 311 0.38 -15.90 30.73
N GLY A 312 1.06 -14.75 30.72
CA GLY A 312 2.51 -14.64 30.88
C GLY A 312 2.99 -15.13 32.26
N LEU A 313 2.32 -14.73 33.34
CA LEU A 313 2.62 -15.20 34.71
C LEU A 313 2.41 -16.70 34.87
N ALA A 314 1.31 -17.22 34.34
CA ALA A 314 1.05 -18.66 34.32
C ALA A 314 2.14 -19.42 33.54
N ARG A 315 2.55 -18.88 32.39
CA ARG A 315 3.61 -19.46 31.57
C ARG A 315 4.97 -19.42 32.26
N LEU A 316 5.31 -18.33 32.94
CA LEU A 316 6.52 -18.21 33.77
C LEU A 316 6.56 -19.34 34.81
N VAL A 317 5.48 -19.53 35.58
CA VAL A 317 5.39 -20.60 36.58
C VAL A 317 5.59 -21.98 35.95
N GLN A 318 4.95 -22.21 34.79
CA GLN A 318 5.09 -23.47 34.07
C GLN A 318 6.53 -23.75 33.63
N ILE A 319 7.26 -22.74 33.17
CA ILE A 319 8.65 -22.91 32.68
C ILE A 319 9.64 -23.04 33.83
N GLU A 320 9.51 -22.21 34.87
CA GLU A 320 10.50 -22.10 35.94
C GLU A 320 10.44 -23.27 36.93
N SER A 321 9.25 -23.84 37.17
CA SER A 321 9.07 -24.83 38.24
C SER A 321 8.24 -26.05 37.86
N ALA A 322 7.66 -26.08 36.66
CA ALA A 322 6.63 -27.05 36.30
C ALA A 322 5.51 -27.12 37.38
N GLU A 323 5.13 -25.95 37.90
CA GLU A 323 4.09 -25.76 38.95
C GLU A 323 4.48 -26.27 40.34
N ASN A 324 5.74 -26.65 40.58
CA ASN A 324 6.18 -27.10 41.88
C ASN A 324 6.58 -25.90 42.78
N PRO A 325 5.80 -25.53 43.81
CA PRO A 325 6.11 -24.40 44.69
C PRO A 325 7.35 -24.64 45.55
N ASN A 326 7.78 -25.90 45.68
CA ASN A 326 8.99 -26.28 46.40
C ASN A 326 10.17 -26.52 45.46
N ALA A 327 10.05 -26.15 44.17
CA ALA A 327 11.14 -26.29 43.21
C ALA A 327 12.38 -25.54 43.69
N LYS A 328 13.52 -26.25 43.68
CA LYS A 328 14.83 -25.68 43.96
C LYS A 328 15.75 -26.05 42.81
N ASN A 329 16.52 -25.09 42.32
CA ASN A 329 17.57 -25.41 41.36
C ASN A 329 18.65 -26.29 42.03
N PRO A 330 19.53 -26.97 41.27
CA PRO A 330 20.53 -27.90 41.84
C PRO A 330 21.48 -27.30 42.89
N SER A 331 21.65 -25.96 42.90
CA SER A 331 22.46 -25.25 43.89
C SER A 331 21.66 -24.73 45.10
N GLY A 332 20.35 -24.92 45.12
CA GLY A 332 19.43 -24.43 46.16
C GLY A 332 19.26 -22.91 46.21
N LYS A 333 19.88 -22.17 45.30
CA LYS A 333 19.89 -20.69 45.31
C LYS A 333 18.60 -20.07 44.80
N HIS A 334 17.92 -20.78 43.89
CA HIS A 334 16.67 -20.35 43.27
C HIS A 334 15.55 -21.25 43.76
N VAL A 335 14.49 -20.63 44.30
CA VAL A 335 13.42 -21.33 45.04
C VAL A 335 12.06 -20.83 44.57
N GLY A 336 11.07 -21.72 44.57
CA GLY A 336 9.67 -21.34 44.39
C GLY A 336 9.18 -21.43 42.95
N LEU A 337 7.91 -21.10 42.75
CA LEU A 337 7.25 -21.19 41.44
C LEU A 337 7.96 -20.42 40.33
N THR A 338 8.65 -19.34 40.69
CA THR A 338 9.31 -18.41 39.75
C THR A 338 10.83 -18.37 39.93
N GLN A 339 11.39 -19.33 40.68
CA GLN A 339 12.83 -19.57 40.85
C GLN A 339 13.62 -18.31 41.26
N PHE A 340 13.12 -17.57 42.24
CA PHE A 340 13.81 -16.37 42.72
C PHE A 340 15.06 -16.69 43.54
N SER A 341 16.13 -15.94 43.27
CA SER A 341 17.28 -15.86 44.16
C SER A 341 16.93 -15.11 45.45
N GLU A 342 17.69 -15.31 46.51
CA GLU A 342 17.50 -14.58 47.78
C GLU A 342 17.69 -13.07 47.60
N ALA A 343 18.68 -12.66 46.82
CA ALA A 343 18.96 -11.25 46.54
C ALA A 343 17.82 -10.57 45.78
N THR A 344 17.20 -11.27 44.83
CA THR A 344 16.05 -10.75 44.08
C THR A 344 14.80 -10.74 44.97
N TRP A 345 14.60 -11.79 45.77
CA TRP A 345 13.48 -11.88 46.71
C TRP A 345 13.48 -10.74 47.72
N LYS A 346 14.64 -10.38 48.28
CA LYS A 346 14.77 -9.24 49.21
C LYS A 346 14.26 -7.92 48.64
N LYS A 347 14.23 -7.76 47.31
CA LYS A 347 13.79 -6.54 46.64
C LYS A 347 12.31 -6.54 46.23
N TYR A 348 11.76 -7.70 45.89
CA TYR A 348 10.44 -7.80 45.24
C TYR A 348 9.46 -8.71 45.96
N GLY A 349 9.96 -9.62 46.79
CA GLY A 349 9.15 -10.56 47.57
C GLY A 349 8.93 -10.10 49.00
N GLU A 350 7.95 -10.75 49.62
CA GLU A 350 7.60 -10.63 51.02
C GLU A 350 7.29 -12.03 51.52
N GLY A 351 7.69 -12.37 52.75
CA GLY A 351 7.46 -13.70 53.32
C GLY A 351 8.31 -14.81 52.68
N ASP A 352 7.69 -15.96 52.43
CA ASP A 352 8.30 -17.20 51.97
C ASP A 352 8.32 -17.31 50.42
N ARG A 353 9.50 -17.58 49.88
CA ARG A 353 9.74 -17.82 48.44
C ARG A 353 8.95 -19.01 47.88
N SER A 354 8.66 -19.99 48.73
CA SER A 354 7.93 -21.19 48.36
C SER A 354 6.41 -21.04 48.46
N ASP A 355 5.89 -19.96 49.06
CA ASP A 355 4.46 -19.68 49.04
C ASP A 355 4.02 -19.32 47.60
N PRO A 356 3.07 -20.07 47.01
CA PRO A 356 2.64 -19.86 45.63
C PRO A 356 2.20 -18.43 45.33
N LYS A 357 1.42 -17.83 46.24
CA LYS A 357 0.83 -16.50 46.06
C LYS A 357 1.90 -15.43 46.15
N GLN A 358 2.75 -15.48 47.18
CA GLN A 358 3.85 -14.54 47.37
C GLN A 358 4.85 -14.62 46.21
N SER A 359 5.12 -15.83 45.71
CA SER A 359 6.03 -16.06 44.57
C SER A 359 5.51 -15.42 43.28
N ILE A 360 4.21 -15.53 42.99
CA ILE A 360 3.56 -14.93 41.82
C ILE A 360 3.49 -13.39 41.94
N ILE A 361 3.16 -12.86 43.12
CA ILE A 361 3.12 -11.42 43.39
C ILE A 361 4.52 -10.80 43.22
N ALA A 362 5.54 -11.44 43.77
CA ALA A 362 6.94 -11.00 43.62
C ALA A 362 7.38 -11.00 42.15
N ALA A 363 6.96 -12.00 41.38
CA ALA A 363 7.25 -12.09 39.95
C ALA A 363 6.62 -10.95 39.17
N GLN A 364 5.37 -10.60 39.47
CA GLN A 364 4.72 -9.46 38.81
C GLN A 364 5.37 -8.12 39.17
N ARG A 365 5.78 -7.93 40.43
CA ARG A 365 6.55 -6.73 40.85
C ARG A 365 7.87 -6.63 40.10
N TYR A 366 8.59 -7.74 39.98
CA TYR A 366 9.85 -7.76 39.25
C TYR A 366 9.66 -7.52 37.75
N ALA A 367 8.66 -8.13 37.14
CA ALA A 367 8.28 -7.91 35.75
C ALA A 367 7.92 -6.45 35.48
N ALA A 368 7.12 -5.81 36.36
CA ALA A 368 6.77 -4.40 36.21
C ALA A 368 7.99 -3.46 36.34
N ALA A 369 8.92 -3.77 37.25
CA ALA A 369 10.17 -3.03 37.37
C ALA A 369 11.05 -3.18 36.12
N ASN A 370 11.17 -4.40 35.59
CA ASN A 370 11.89 -4.66 34.35
C ASN A 370 11.21 -3.99 33.15
N ALA A 371 9.87 -3.97 33.11
CA ALA A 371 9.12 -3.30 32.06
C ALA A 371 9.41 -1.79 32.03
N LYS A 372 9.41 -1.15 33.20
CA LYS A 372 9.76 0.27 33.34
C LYS A 372 11.19 0.55 32.86
N TYR A 373 12.14 -0.31 33.22
CA TYR A 373 13.53 -0.19 32.79
C TYR A 373 13.69 -0.32 31.28
N LEU A 374 13.13 -1.39 30.69
CA LEU A 374 13.28 -1.69 29.27
C LEU A 374 12.53 -0.72 28.35
N ARG A 375 11.40 -0.18 28.79
CA ARG A 375 10.61 0.79 28.01
C ARG A 375 11.42 2.02 27.61
N GLY A 376 12.34 2.47 28.47
CA GLY A 376 13.23 3.59 28.19
C GLY A 376 14.17 3.37 27.00
N PHE A 377 14.42 2.10 26.64
CA PHE A 377 15.29 1.74 25.52
C PHE A 377 14.50 1.25 24.31
N LEU A 378 13.42 0.48 24.54
CA LEU A 378 12.63 -0.12 23.46
C LEU A 378 11.65 0.86 22.79
N GLY A 379 11.28 1.96 23.46
CA GLY A 379 10.24 2.87 22.97
C GLY A 379 8.83 2.28 22.94
N ARG A 380 8.66 1.02 23.38
CA ARG A 380 7.39 0.30 23.48
C ARG A 380 7.31 -0.50 24.78
N GLN A 381 6.12 -1.02 25.10
CA GLN A 381 5.99 -2.02 26.15
C GLN A 381 6.74 -3.30 25.74
N PRO A 382 7.55 -3.89 26.65
CA PRO A 382 8.10 -5.22 26.42
C PRO A 382 6.99 -6.27 26.39
N THR A 383 7.16 -7.27 25.56
CA THR A 383 6.31 -8.48 25.51
C THR A 383 6.57 -9.36 26.73
N ASP A 384 5.66 -10.28 27.05
CA ASP A 384 5.85 -11.24 28.15
C ASP A 384 7.14 -12.07 27.97
N ALA A 385 7.49 -12.42 26.73
CA ALA A 385 8.73 -13.11 26.39
C ALA A 385 9.99 -12.27 26.68
N GLU A 386 9.95 -10.95 26.43
CA GLU A 386 11.05 -10.03 26.77
C GLU A 386 11.16 -9.77 28.27
N LEU A 387 10.02 -9.74 28.98
CA LEU A 387 10.00 -9.71 30.44
C LEU A 387 10.53 -11.01 31.04
N TYR A 388 10.29 -12.15 30.39
CA TYR A 388 10.87 -13.43 30.76
C TYR A 388 12.38 -13.46 30.53
N LEU A 389 12.85 -12.92 29.40
CA LEU A 389 14.29 -12.74 29.15
C LEU A 389 14.94 -11.87 30.24
N ALA A 390 14.28 -10.78 30.65
CA ALA A 390 14.75 -9.93 31.75
C ALA A 390 14.70 -10.63 33.12
N HIS A 391 13.75 -11.55 33.33
CA HIS A 391 13.69 -12.38 34.53
C HIS A 391 14.92 -13.29 34.65
N GLN A 392 15.36 -13.88 33.53
CA GLN A 392 16.53 -14.76 33.50
C GLN A 392 17.87 -14.03 33.51
N GLN A 393 18.03 -13.01 32.65
CA GLN A 393 19.32 -12.36 32.40
C GLN A 393 19.52 -11.10 33.26
N GLY A 394 18.47 -10.68 33.98
CA GLY A 394 18.38 -9.36 34.58
C GLY A 394 18.07 -8.26 33.56
N PRO A 395 17.61 -7.08 34.01
CA PRO A 395 17.19 -5.99 33.14
C PRO A 395 18.32 -5.47 32.23
N GLY A 396 19.55 -5.34 32.75
CA GLY A 396 20.70 -4.91 31.95
C GLY A 396 21.17 -5.95 30.93
N GLY A 397 21.07 -7.25 31.26
CA GLY A 397 21.39 -8.33 30.32
C GLY A 397 20.38 -8.37 29.16
N ALA A 398 19.09 -8.29 29.48
CA ALA A 398 18.04 -8.20 28.47
C ALA A 398 18.17 -6.94 27.60
N GLN A 399 18.45 -5.77 28.18
CA GLN A 399 18.70 -4.55 27.39
C GLN A 399 19.85 -4.75 26.41
N LYS A 400 21.01 -5.27 26.86
CA LYS A 400 22.16 -5.48 25.97
C LYS A 400 21.82 -6.40 24.81
N LEU A 401 21.12 -7.50 25.07
CA LEU A 401 20.70 -8.46 24.05
C LEU A 401 19.71 -7.86 23.05
N LEU A 402 18.68 -7.16 23.55
CA LEU A 402 17.63 -6.58 22.71
C LEU A 402 18.11 -5.38 21.88
N MET A 403 19.11 -4.64 22.36
CA MET A 403 19.67 -3.46 21.67
C MET A 403 20.81 -3.80 20.71
N ASN A 404 21.38 -5.01 20.77
CA ASN A 404 22.53 -5.41 19.95
C ASN A 404 22.29 -6.79 19.29
N PRO A 405 21.27 -6.91 18.42
CA PRO A 405 20.78 -8.21 17.93
C PRO A 405 21.82 -9.04 17.14
N ASP A 406 22.77 -8.38 16.48
CA ASP A 406 23.76 -9.04 15.62
C ASP A 406 25.06 -9.37 16.34
N ALA A 407 25.27 -8.82 17.55
CA ALA A 407 26.46 -9.10 18.33
C ALA A 407 26.41 -10.53 18.92
N PRO A 408 27.56 -11.21 19.08
CA PRO A 408 27.61 -12.50 19.77
C PRO A 408 27.01 -12.39 21.18
N ALA A 409 26.03 -13.23 21.54
CA ALA A 409 25.38 -13.13 22.85
C ALA A 409 26.39 -13.26 24.01
N ALA A 410 27.42 -14.10 23.80
CA ALA A 410 28.49 -14.32 24.77
C ALA A 410 29.34 -13.07 25.02
N SER A 411 29.50 -12.16 24.05
CA SER A 411 30.24 -10.91 24.26
C SER A 411 29.45 -9.88 25.08
N LEU A 412 28.11 -9.98 25.06
CA LEU A 412 27.22 -9.03 25.73
C LEU A 412 26.96 -9.39 27.20
N ILE A 413 26.67 -10.68 27.47
CA ILE A 413 26.24 -11.17 28.78
C ILE A 413 27.18 -12.24 29.37
N GLY A 414 28.23 -12.61 28.64
CA GLY A 414 29.21 -13.62 29.05
C GLY A 414 28.82 -15.03 28.61
N THR A 415 29.81 -15.81 28.17
CA THR A 415 29.64 -17.19 27.69
C THR A 415 28.93 -18.09 28.72
N LYS A 416 29.22 -17.91 30.01
CA LYS A 416 28.59 -18.70 31.08
C LYS A 416 27.08 -18.45 31.16
N ALA A 417 26.64 -17.19 31.08
CA ALA A 417 25.22 -16.84 31.14
C ALA A 417 24.46 -17.39 29.93
N VAL A 418 25.09 -17.36 28.75
CA VAL A 418 24.56 -17.96 27.53
C VAL A 418 24.40 -19.48 27.65
N VAL A 419 25.47 -20.19 28.01
CA VAL A 419 25.49 -21.67 27.97
C VAL A 419 24.66 -22.26 29.11
N GLN A 420 24.69 -21.68 30.32
CA GLN A 420 23.88 -22.17 31.44
C GLN A 420 22.38 -21.98 31.21
N ASN A 421 22.01 -21.01 30.39
CA ASN A 421 20.64 -20.78 29.95
C ASN A 421 20.35 -21.47 28.59
N GLY A 422 21.08 -22.55 28.27
CA GLY A 422 20.75 -23.46 27.18
C GLY A 422 20.99 -22.92 25.77
N GLY A 423 21.70 -21.80 25.62
CA GLY A 423 22.14 -21.28 24.33
C GLY A 423 23.53 -21.78 23.93
N LYS A 424 23.93 -21.52 22.68
CA LYS A 424 25.26 -21.87 22.16
C LYS A 424 26.23 -20.70 22.29
N ALA A 425 27.51 -20.98 22.53
CA ALA A 425 28.52 -19.94 22.77
C ALA A 425 28.74 -19.00 21.57
N ASP A 426 28.45 -19.47 20.37
CA ASP A 426 28.63 -18.81 19.08
C ASP A 426 27.34 -18.13 18.55
N MET A 427 26.19 -18.29 19.20
CA MET A 427 24.94 -17.69 18.73
C MET A 427 24.93 -16.16 18.91
N THR A 428 24.22 -15.48 18.03
CA THR A 428 23.98 -14.03 18.14
C THR A 428 22.98 -13.71 19.25
N ALA A 429 22.92 -12.46 19.66
CA ALA A 429 21.93 -11.99 20.64
C ALA A 429 20.49 -12.24 20.16
N SER A 430 20.21 -12.00 18.88
CA SER A 430 18.89 -12.23 18.28
C SER A 430 18.51 -13.71 18.27
N GLU A 431 19.44 -14.62 17.96
CA GLU A 431 19.20 -16.07 18.02
C GLU A 431 18.88 -16.54 19.44
N PHE A 432 19.60 -16.00 20.43
CA PHE A 432 19.35 -16.31 21.84
C PHE A 432 17.99 -15.80 22.33
N VAL A 433 17.65 -14.56 21.96
CA VAL A 433 16.35 -13.95 22.27
C VAL A 433 15.24 -14.75 21.61
N ALA A 434 15.39 -15.12 20.34
CA ALA A 434 14.41 -15.91 19.59
C ALA A 434 14.21 -17.30 20.19
N MET A 435 15.28 -17.96 20.63
CA MET A 435 15.19 -19.26 21.34
C MET A 435 14.31 -19.15 22.59
N TRP A 436 14.50 -18.10 23.40
CA TRP A 436 13.72 -17.91 24.61
C TRP A 436 12.30 -17.43 24.34
N ALA A 437 12.09 -16.57 23.35
CA ALA A 437 10.76 -16.19 22.92
C ALA A 437 9.96 -17.40 22.41
N HIS A 438 10.61 -18.29 21.65
CA HIS A 438 10.03 -19.54 21.19
C HIS A 438 9.67 -20.47 22.36
N ARG A 439 10.60 -20.68 23.30
CA ARG A 439 10.34 -21.47 24.51
C ARG A 439 9.20 -20.89 25.32
N PHE A 440 9.13 -19.56 25.45
CA PHE A 440 8.06 -18.90 26.19
C PHE A 440 6.70 -19.06 25.50
N ASN A 441 6.62 -18.78 24.19
CA ASN A 441 5.36 -18.75 23.43
C ASN A 441 4.84 -20.14 22.97
N LYS A 442 5.62 -21.22 23.10
CA LYS A 442 5.27 -22.58 22.62
C LYS A 442 4.91 -22.66 21.11
N THR A 443 5.44 -21.80 20.26
CA THR A 443 5.17 -21.81 18.81
C THR A 443 6.13 -22.73 18.06
N THR A 444 5.70 -23.76 17.34
CA THR A 444 6.60 -24.53 16.42
C THR A 444 7.11 -23.62 15.27
N PRO A 445 8.35 -23.74 14.74
CA PRO A 445 8.87 -22.80 13.75
C PRO A 445 8.22 -22.99 12.37
N ALA A 446 7.74 -21.91 11.76
CA ALA A 446 7.43 -21.84 10.34
C ALA A 446 8.68 -21.39 9.56
N ASN A 447 9.56 -22.36 9.25
CA ASN A 447 10.48 -22.42 8.10
C ASN A 447 11.70 -23.27 8.47
N ALA A 448 11.67 -24.54 8.03
CA ALA A 448 12.86 -25.30 7.72
C ALA A 448 12.62 -25.96 6.33
N PRO A 449 13.53 -25.80 5.36
CA PRO A 449 13.44 -26.55 4.10
C PRO A 449 13.60 -28.06 4.40
N MET A 450 12.80 -28.87 3.69
CA MET A 450 12.88 -30.33 3.75
C MET A 450 14.27 -30.82 3.34
N SER A 451 14.95 -31.55 4.23
CA SER A 451 15.85 -32.63 3.85
C SER A 451 15.70 -33.81 4.81
N GLU A 452 15.36 -34.95 4.21
CA GLU A 452 15.40 -36.35 4.62
C GLU A 452 15.18 -36.73 6.10
N ALA A 453 14.11 -37.52 6.32
CA ALA A 453 13.89 -38.28 7.54
C ALA A 453 14.96 -39.38 7.73
N PRO A 454 15.34 -39.67 8.99
CA PRO A 454 15.13 -41.03 9.46
C PRO A 454 14.55 -41.14 10.88
N GLN A 455 13.51 -41.96 10.95
CA GLN A 455 13.20 -42.99 11.96
C GLN A 455 13.25 -42.67 13.46
N VAL A 456 12.03 -42.69 14.03
CA VAL A 456 11.61 -43.04 15.39
C VAL A 456 12.65 -43.74 16.28
N THR A 457 13.03 -43.12 17.40
CA THR A 457 13.10 -43.81 18.71
C THR A 457 12.76 -42.84 19.85
N ARG A 458 11.63 -43.08 20.54
CA ARG A 458 11.31 -42.49 21.83
C ARG A 458 12.08 -43.22 22.93
N ARG A 459 12.85 -42.52 23.78
CA ARG A 459 13.18 -43.00 25.14
C ARG A 459 13.28 -41.86 26.18
N PRO A 460 12.58 -41.93 27.32
CA PRO A 460 12.70 -40.98 28.44
C PRO A 460 13.99 -41.18 29.25
N TRP A 461 14.46 -40.11 29.89
CA TRP A 461 15.65 -40.07 30.74
C TRP A 461 15.34 -40.58 32.16
N ALA A 462 15.84 -41.77 32.51
CA ALA A 462 16.14 -42.14 33.89
C ALA A 462 17.13 -43.32 33.87
N GLN A 463 18.16 -43.22 34.72
CA GLN A 463 19.21 -44.22 34.99
C GLN A 463 20.32 -44.27 33.92
N ARG A 464 21.61 -44.27 34.25
CA ARG A 464 22.32 -44.54 35.51
C ARG A 464 23.73 -43.94 35.40
N GLY A 465 24.27 -43.51 36.54
CA GLY A 465 25.71 -43.34 36.69
C GLY A 465 26.44 -44.70 36.68
N MET A 466 27.75 -44.59 36.46
CA MET A 466 28.80 -45.62 36.45
C MET A 466 28.98 -46.40 35.14
N ALA A 467 29.85 -45.84 34.29
CA ALA A 467 30.68 -46.62 33.38
C ALA A 467 32.14 -46.53 33.88
N ARG A 468 32.74 -47.68 34.23
CA ARG A 468 34.20 -47.85 34.18
C ARG A 468 34.52 -49.14 33.44
N MET A 469 35.17 -48.92 32.30
CA MET A 469 36.29 -49.68 31.73
C MET A 469 36.05 -51.01 30.99
N ALA A 470 36.50 -50.93 29.73
CA ALA A 470 37.31 -51.89 28.97
C ALA A 470 36.62 -53.08 28.29
N ALA A 471 36.63 -53.03 26.95
CA ALA A 471 36.67 -54.19 26.06
C ALA A 471 38.05 -54.89 26.21
N PRO A 472 38.24 -56.18 25.82
CA PRO A 472 38.12 -56.59 24.40
C PRO A 472 37.62 -58.04 24.15
N GLY A 473 37.37 -58.35 22.87
CA GLY A 473 37.82 -59.61 22.26
C GLY A 473 36.80 -60.71 22.02
N ASP A 474 36.43 -60.84 20.73
CA ASP A 474 36.31 -62.05 19.92
C ASP A 474 35.54 -63.31 20.39
N SER A 475 34.63 -63.69 19.48
CA SER A 475 34.38 -65.04 18.94
C SER A 475 33.42 -66.02 19.64
N ALA A 476 32.64 -66.66 18.76
CA ALA A 476 31.94 -67.95 18.88
C ALA A 476 30.60 -68.02 19.66
N ALA A 477 29.54 -68.33 18.91
CA ALA A 477 28.38 -69.10 19.37
C ALA A 477 28.78 -70.58 19.59
N PRO A 478 27.93 -71.53 20.09
CA PRO A 478 26.48 -71.45 20.35
C PRO A 478 26.01 -72.20 21.65
N ALA A 479 24.68 -72.39 21.75
CA ALA A 479 23.94 -73.49 22.42
C ALA A 479 23.20 -73.21 23.75
N GLN A 480 21.86 -73.19 23.60
CA GLN A 480 20.80 -73.95 24.31
C GLN A 480 20.79 -74.16 25.84
N ALA A 481 19.54 -74.03 26.35
CA ALA A 481 18.94 -74.65 27.54
C ALA A 481 19.48 -74.17 28.90
N ASP A 482 18.67 -73.81 29.91
CA ASP A 482 17.30 -74.16 30.28
C ASP A 482 16.45 -72.95 30.73
#